data_AF-A0A9D3VPC6-F1
#
_entry.id   AF-A0A9D3VPC6-F1
#
_cell.length_a   1.000
_cell.length_b   1.000
_cell.length_c   1.000
_cell.angle_alpha   90.00
_cell.angle_beta   90.00
_cell.angle_gamma   90.00
#
_symmetry.space_group_name_H-M   'P 1'
#
loop_
_entity.id
_entity.type
_entity.pdbx_description
1 polymer ?
#
loop_
_entity_poly.entity_id
_entity_poly.type
_entity_poly.pdbx_seq_one_letter_code
_entity_poly.pdbx_strand_id
1 'polypeptide(L)'
;MLWDEIDEEDEKLLEAFFSKDAGPQRTLADIIIQKIKENDGNVASETRPLPKLDDSLIDLYKGVAKFLDKYTAGKMPKAFKHIPSMQLREDVLYLTEPEQRSPNAMFQATRIFASNMGAKKAEHFYRLVLLPRIRDDIRKSKQLRFALYQFLKKALYKPAAFNKGILFPLCKSGTCNLREAVIVGSVLQKVSIPMLHSSGALMKLVEMEYCGTTRNSIIL
;
A
#
# COMPACT_ATOMS: atom_id res chain seq x y z
N MET A 1 16.93 10.14 12.58
CA MET A 1 15.82 10.49 11.66
C MET A 1 14.63 10.79 12.57
N LEU A 2 13.79 11.80 12.35
CA LEU A 2 12.71 12.19 13.30
C LEU A 2 11.73 11.08 13.76
N TRP A 3 11.74 9.90 13.12
CA TRP A 3 10.90 8.74 13.45
C TRP A 3 11.60 7.70 14.32
N ASP A 4 12.92 7.83 14.53
CA ASP A 4 13.72 6.94 15.38
C ASP A 4 13.59 7.32 16.87
N GLU A 5 13.03 8.48 17.18
CA GLU A 5 12.98 9.10 18.52
C GLU A 5 11.62 8.90 19.24
N ILE A 6 10.74 8.03 18.73
CA ILE A 6 9.49 7.70 19.43
C ILE A 6 9.81 6.77 20.60
N ASP A 7 9.64 7.27 21.83
CA ASP A 7 9.83 6.48 23.05
C ASP A 7 8.78 5.36 23.15
N GLU A 8 9.19 4.20 23.65
CA GLU A 8 8.30 3.04 23.82
C GLU A 8 7.21 3.32 24.88
N GLU A 9 7.47 4.22 25.83
CA GLU A 9 6.51 4.62 26.85
C GLU A 9 5.37 5.48 26.27
N ASP A 10 5.72 6.46 25.42
CA ASP A 10 4.74 7.27 24.67
C ASP A 10 3.89 6.41 23.74
N GLU A 11 4.51 5.41 23.09
CA GLU A 11 3.81 4.47 22.22
C GLU A 11 2.78 3.64 23.01
N LYS A 12 3.17 3.08 24.16
CA LYS A 12 2.25 2.29 25.00
C LYS A 12 1.11 3.12 25.57
N LEU A 13 1.40 4.34 26.02
CA LEU A 13 0.38 5.26 26.51
C LEU A 13 -0.63 5.57 25.41
N LEU A 14 -0.16 5.87 24.20
CA LEU A 14 -1.02 6.18 23.06
C LEU A 14 -1.77 4.95 22.53
N GLU A 15 -1.16 3.76 22.55
CA GLU A 15 -1.82 2.49 22.22
C GLU A 15 -2.97 2.17 23.17
N ALA A 16 -2.87 2.53 24.46
CA ALA A 16 -3.96 2.37 25.41
C ALA A 16 -5.18 3.25 25.09
N PHE A 17 -4.98 4.37 24.38
CA PHE A 17 -6.05 5.25 23.89
C PHE A 17 -6.61 4.84 22.52
N PHE A 18 -6.05 3.83 21.86
CA PHE A 18 -6.48 3.41 20.51
C PHE A 18 -7.58 2.35 20.55
N SER A 19 -8.72 2.62 19.90
CA SER A 19 -9.80 1.64 19.70
C SER A 19 -9.27 0.41 18.95
N LYS A 20 -9.36 -0.77 19.58
CA LYS A 20 -8.94 -2.06 18.99
C LYS A 20 -9.96 -2.66 18.01
N ASP A 21 -11.12 -2.04 17.85
CA ASP A 21 -12.30 -2.63 17.19
C ASP A 21 -12.37 -2.46 15.66
N ALA A 22 -11.36 -1.87 15.02
CA ALA A 22 -11.39 -1.70 13.57
C ALA A 22 -10.81 -2.91 12.83
N GLY A 23 -11.64 -3.51 11.97
CA GLY A 23 -11.34 -4.75 11.24
C GLY A 23 -10.13 -4.65 10.29
N PRO A 24 -9.57 -5.81 9.87
CA PRO A 24 -8.39 -5.86 9.02
C PRO A 24 -8.63 -5.17 7.66
N GLN A 25 -7.63 -4.43 7.17
CA GLN A 25 -7.68 -3.82 5.85
C GLN A 25 -7.68 -4.89 4.75
N ARG A 26 -8.64 -4.79 3.83
CA ARG A 26 -8.73 -5.71 2.67
C ARG A 26 -7.62 -5.43 1.66
N THR A 27 -6.92 -6.47 1.26
CA THR A 27 -5.86 -6.46 0.24
C THR A 27 -6.42 -6.79 -1.15
N LEU A 28 -5.59 -6.61 -2.19
CA LEU A 28 -5.94 -7.07 -3.54
C LEU A 28 -6.24 -8.57 -3.58
N ALA A 29 -5.47 -9.35 -2.83
CA ALA A 29 -5.64 -10.79 -2.76
C ALA A 29 -7.00 -11.17 -2.18
N ASP A 30 -7.42 -10.50 -1.09
CA ASP A 30 -8.70 -10.78 -0.45
C ASP A 30 -9.88 -10.53 -1.40
N ILE A 31 -9.82 -9.44 -2.17
CA ILE A 31 -10.87 -9.06 -3.12
C ILE A 31 -10.97 -10.09 -4.25
N ILE A 32 -9.85 -10.53 -4.81
CA ILE A 32 -9.84 -11.50 -5.91
C ILE A 32 -10.28 -12.89 -5.41
N ILE A 33 -9.79 -13.31 -4.25
CA ILE A 33 -10.20 -14.58 -3.63
C ILE A 33 -11.71 -14.59 -3.37
N GLN A 34 -12.26 -13.50 -2.82
CA GLN A 34 -13.70 -13.39 -2.58
C GLN A 34 -14.49 -13.47 -3.89
N LYS A 35 -14.06 -12.73 -4.92
CA LYS A 35 -14.71 -12.74 -6.24
C LYS A 35 -14.67 -14.11 -6.91
N ILE A 36 -13.57 -14.85 -6.78
CA ILE A 36 -13.46 -16.22 -7.31
C ILE A 36 -14.42 -17.14 -6.56
N LYS A 37 -14.47 -17.08 -5.23
CA LYS A 37 -15.36 -17.92 -4.41
C LYS A 37 -16.84 -17.68 -4.69
N GLU A 38 -17.24 -16.43 -4.94
CA GLU A 38 -18.62 -16.08 -5.29
C GLU A 38 -19.02 -16.62 -6.68
N ASN A 39 -18.07 -16.74 -7.60
CA ASN A 39 -18.32 -17.13 -8.98
C ASN A 39 -18.14 -18.65 -9.22
N ASP A 40 -17.20 -19.27 -8.51
CA ASP A 40 -16.94 -20.71 -8.54
C ASP A 40 -17.15 -21.24 -7.11
N GLY A 41 -18.38 -21.68 -6.81
CA GLY A 41 -18.81 -22.11 -5.46
C GLY A 41 -18.12 -23.34 -4.88
N ASN A 42 -16.98 -23.78 -5.43
CA ASN A 42 -16.31 -25.04 -5.10
C ASN A 42 -14.79 -24.92 -4.81
N VAL A 43 -14.27 -23.72 -4.54
CA VAL A 43 -12.83 -23.56 -4.27
C VAL A 43 -12.51 -23.78 -2.78
N ALA A 44 -12.42 -25.06 -2.40
CA ALA A 44 -12.07 -25.53 -1.06
C ALA A 44 -10.63 -26.09 -0.96
N SER A 45 -9.67 -25.52 -1.70
CA SER A 45 -8.26 -25.95 -1.64
C SER A 45 -7.36 -24.95 -0.89
N GLU A 46 -6.37 -25.48 -0.16
CA GLU A 46 -5.34 -24.72 0.58
C GLU A 46 -4.40 -23.92 -0.33
N THR A 47 -4.53 -24.06 -1.65
CA THR A 47 -3.71 -23.37 -2.65
C THR A 47 -4.41 -22.09 -3.09
N ARG A 48 -3.66 -20.98 -3.16
CA ARG A 48 -4.15 -19.66 -3.60
C ARG A 48 -5.02 -19.81 -4.87
N PRO A 49 -6.31 -19.42 -4.88
CA PRO A 49 -7.19 -19.65 -6.01
C PRO A 49 -6.68 -18.89 -7.23
N LEU A 50 -6.66 -19.56 -8.38
CA LEU A 50 -6.15 -19.00 -9.62
C LEU A 50 -7.27 -18.26 -10.38
N PRO A 51 -7.01 -17.05 -10.89
CA PRO A 51 -7.92 -16.39 -11.80
C PRO A 51 -8.07 -17.19 -13.10
N LYS A 52 -9.23 -17.07 -13.76
CA LYS A 52 -9.50 -17.66 -15.08
C LYS A 52 -8.67 -16.97 -16.17
N LEU A 53 -7.40 -17.37 -16.27
CA LEU A 53 -6.42 -16.90 -17.25
C LEU A 53 -5.80 -18.12 -17.95
N ASP A 54 -5.19 -17.87 -19.12
CA ASP A 54 -4.45 -18.89 -19.85
C ASP A 54 -3.26 -19.43 -19.02
N ASP A 55 -3.04 -20.74 -19.06
CA ASP A 55 -2.05 -21.43 -18.23
C ASP A 55 -0.63 -20.89 -18.49
N SER A 56 -0.31 -20.58 -19.75
CA SER A 56 0.98 -19.99 -20.12
C SER A 56 1.20 -18.63 -19.46
N LEU A 57 0.14 -17.81 -19.39
CA LEU A 57 0.19 -16.50 -18.74
C LEU A 57 0.34 -16.63 -17.23
N ILE A 58 -0.34 -17.60 -16.63
CA ILE A 58 -0.24 -17.92 -15.20
C ILE A 58 1.20 -18.30 -14.85
N ASP A 59 1.80 -19.23 -15.60
CA ASP A 59 3.15 -19.70 -15.34
C ASP A 59 4.20 -18.60 -15.53
N LEU A 60 4.02 -17.76 -16.56
CA LEU A 60 4.88 -16.60 -16.78
C LEU A 60 4.88 -15.66 -15.55
N TYR A 61 3.71 -15.29 -15.04
CA TYR A 61 3.62 -14.34 -13.92
C TYR A 61 3.95 -14.95 -12.56
N LYS A 62 3.74 -16.26 -12.37
CA LYS A 62 4.32 -17.00 -11.23
C LYS A 62 5.84 -16.99 -11.27
N GLY A 63 6.44 -17.15 -12.45
CA GLY A 63 7.90 -17.00 -12.64
C GLY A 63 8.38 -15.58 -12.28
N VAL A 64 7.63 -14.56 -12.68
CA VAL A 64 7.88 -13.17 -12.28
C VAL A 64 7.76 -12.99 -10.77
N ALA A 65 6.79 -13.61 -10.09
CA ALA A 65 6.62 -13.54 -8.64
C ALA A 65 7.90 -13.99 -7.91
N LYS A 66 8.42 -15.18 -8.27
CA LYS A 66 9.67 -15.74 -7.72
C LYS A 66 10.87 -14.81 -7.92
N PHE A 67 10.92 -14.10 -9.05
CA PHE A 67 11.95 -13.10 -9.31
C PHE A 67 11.82 -11.87 -8.39
N LEU A 68 10.60 -11.37 -8.19
CA LEU A 68 10.35 -10.16 -7.39
C LEU A 68 10.57 -10.37 -5.90
N ASP A 69 10.37 -11.57 -5.40
CA ASP A 69 10.66 -11.95 -4.01
C ASP A 69 12.16 -11.76 -3.68
N LYS A 70 13.05 -12.19 -4.59
CA LYS A 70 14.51 -12.14 -4.39
C LYS A 70 15.19 -10.89 -4.97
N TYR A 71 14.43 -10.00 -5.57
CA TYR A 71 14.99 -8.85 -6.28
C TYR A 71 15.68 -7.87 -5.34
N THR A 72 16.91 -7.48 -5.68
CA THR A 72 17.67 -6.47 -4.92
C THR A 72 17.95 -5.24 -5.76
N ALA A 73 18.51 -5.43 -6.95
CA ALA A 73 18.86 -4.37 -7.89
C ALA A 73 18.81 -4.88 -9.35
N GLY A 74 18.88 -3.96 -10.31
CA GLY A 74 18.97 -4.28 -11.73
C GLY A 74 17.73 -3.90 -12.54
N LYS A 75 17.53 -4.60 -13.66
CA LYS A 75 16.44 -4.33 -14.60
C LYS A 75 15.21 -5.16 -14.22
N MET A 76 14.05 -4.50 -14.14
CA MET A 76 12.77 -5.20 -13.96
C MET A 76 12.38 -5.97 -15.24
N PRO A 77 11.78 -7.17 -15.12
CA PRO A 77 11.33 -7.97 -16.26
C PRO A 77 10.39 -7.19 -17.19
N LYS A 78 10.50 -7.43 -18.50
CA LYS A 78 9.65 -6.77 -19.51
C LYS A 78 8.16 -7.06 -19.27
N ALA A 79 7.82 -8.32 -18.96
CA ALA A 79 6.46 -8.73 -18.62
C ALA A 79 5.89 -7.88 -17.46
N PHE A 80 6.68 -7.69 -16.39
CA PHE A 80 6.26 -6.89 -15.25
C PHE A 80 6.01 -5.42 -15.60
N LYS A 81 6.85 -4.82 -16.46
CA LYS A 81 6.69 -3.44 -16.92
C LYS A 81 5.44 -3.23 -17.79
N HIS A 82 4.94 -4.30 -18.42
CA HIS A 82 3.77 -4.24 -19.29
C HIS A 82 2.44 -4.28 -18.52
N ILE A 83 2.43 -4.78 -17.27
CA ILE A 83 1.23 -4.91 -16.43
C ILE A 83 0.36 -3.64 -16.38
N PRO A 84 0.89 -2.41 -16.23
CA PRO A 84 0.07 -1.20 -16.15
C PRO A 84 -0.82 -0.95 -17.38
N SER A 85 -0.41 -1.43 -18.55
CA SER A 85 -1.11 -1.26 -19.82
C SER A 85 -2.12 -2.37 -20.11
N MET A 86 -2.12 -3.46 -19.33
CA MET A 86 -3.03 -4.59 -19.53
C MET A 86 -4.45 -4.27 -19.06
N GLN A 87 -5.44 -4.89 -19.70
CA GLN A 87 -6.84 -4.83 -19.26
C GLN A 87 -7.03 -5.61 -17.95
N LEU A 88 -6.56 -6.87 -17.91
CA LEU A 88 -6.64 -7.79 -16.76
C LEU A 88 -5.51 -7.58 -15.73
N ARG A 89 -5.11 -6.32 -15.52
CA ARG A 89 -3.95 -5.95 -14.68
C ARG A 89 -4.09 -6.39 -13.22
N GLU A 90 -5.29 -6.46 -12.68
CA GLU A 90 -5.53 -6.81 -11.27
C GLU A 90 -5.30 -8.31 -11.03
N ASP A 91 -5.83 -9.17 -11.92
CA ASP A 91 -5.61 -10.62 -11.89
C ASP A 91 -4.13 -10.97 -12.10
N VAL A 92 -3.49 -10.31 -13.07
CA VAL A 92 -2.05 -10.47 -13.32
C VAL A 92 -1.22 -9.99 -12.14
N LEU A 93 -1.59 -8.86 -11.52
CA LEU A 93 -0.87 -8.34 -10.37
C LEU A 93 -1.00 -9.28 -9.16
N TYR A 94 -2.15 -9.92 -8.99
CA TYR A 94 -2.36 -10.94 -7.97
C TYR A 94 -1.45 -12.15 -8.13
N LEU A 95 -1.27 -12.64 -9.37
CA LEU A 95 -0.35 -13.74 -9.66
C LEU A 95 1.12 -13.43 -9.31
N THR A 96 1.49 -12.15 -9.26
CA THR A 96 2.84 -11.71 -8.91
C THR A 96 3.07 -11.48 -7.41
N GLU A 97 2.14 -11.95 -6.57
CA GLU A 97 2.24 -12.07 -5.10
C GLU A 97 2.80 -10.80 -4.43
N PRO A 98 2.07 -9.67 -4.52
CA PRO A 98 2.57 -8.36 -4.11
C PRO A 98 3.03 -8.31 -2.65
N GLU A 99 2.42 -9.08 -1.76
CA GLU A 99 2.77 -9.19 -0.35
C GLU A 99 4.15 -9.80 -0.11
N GLN A 100 4.58 -10.74 -0.95
CA GLN A 100 5.86 -11.45 -0.80
C GLN A 100 7.05 -10.70 -1.41
N ARG A 101 6.81 -9.71 -2.27
CA ARG A 101 7.90 -9.00 -2.97
C ARG A 101 8.93 -8.41 -2.02
N SER A 102 10.20 -8.35 -2.44
CA SER A 102 11.21 -7.62 -1.69
C SER A 102 10.89 -6.12 -1.58
N PRO A 103 11.44 -5.40 -0.59
CA PRO A 103 11.30 -3.94 -0.51
C PRO A 103 11.80 -3.20 -1.74
N ASN A 104 12.90 -3.68 -2.33
CA ASN A 104 13.49 -3.08 -3.50
C ASN A 104 12.61 -3.31 -4.73
N ALA A 105 11.97 -4.49 -4.84
CA ALA A 105 10.98 -4.76 -5.86
C ALA A 105 9.76 -3.85 -5.69
N MET A 106 9.30 -3.64 -4.46
CA MET A 106 8.16 -2.77 -4.18
C MET A 106 8.44 -1.31 -4.57
N PHE A 107 9.65 -0.83 -4.31
CA PHE A 107 10.09 0.49 -4.77
C PHE A 107 10.06 0.62 -6.29
N GLN A 108 10.63 -0.35 -7.01
CA GLN A 108 10.65 -0.32 -8.47
C GLN A 108 9.25 -0.47 -9.07
N ALA A 109 8.42 -1.34 -8.49
CA ALA A 109 7.02 -1.51 -8.86
C ALA A 109 6.27 -0.19 -8.71
N THR A 110 6.40 0.47 -7.56
CA THR A 110 5.76 1.78 -7.33
C THR A 110 6.19 2.80 -8.37
N ARG A 111 7.49 2.88 -8.68
CA ARG A 111 7.99 3.82 -9.70
C ARG A 111 7.38 3.55 -11.08
N ILE A 112 7.34 2.29 -11.51
CA ILE A 112 6.76 1.90 -12.81
C ILE A 112 5.26 2.19 -12.85
N PHE A 113 4.53 1.76 -11.82
CA PHE A 113 3.07 1.84 -11.79
C PHE A 113 2.62 3.29 -11.62
N ALA A 114 3.28 4.06 -10.75
CA ALA A 114 3.03 5.48 -10.61
C ALA A 114 3.30 6.21 -11.93
N SER A 115 4.33 5.91 -12.69
CA SER A 115 4.56 6.64 -13.96
C SER A 115 3.58 6.25 -15.07
N ASN A 116 3.14 4.99 -15.15
CA ASN A 116 2.38 4.47 -16.29
C ASN A 116 0.86 4.39 -16.05
N MET A 117 0.38 4.52 -14.82
CA MET A 117 -1.06 4.48 -14.52
C MET A 117 -1.70 5.87 -14.42
N GLY A 118 -2.95 5.96 -14.88
CA GLY A 118 -3.82 7.10 -14.58
C GLY A 118 -4.15 7.20 -13.09
N ALA A 119 -4.60 8.38 -12.62
CA ALA A 119 -4.79 8.65 -11.19
C ALA A 119 -5.72 7.63 -10.48
N LYS A 120 -6.86 7.29 -11.07
CA LYS A 120 -7.80 6.28 -10.52
C LYS A 120 -7.17 4.88 -10.41
N LYS A 121 -6.39 4.51 -11.43
CA LYS A 121 -5.70 3.22 -11.50
C LYS A 121 -4.59 3.12 -10.45
N ALA A 122 -3.84 4.21 -10.24
CA ALA A 122 -2.79 4.31 -9.23
C ALA A 122 -3.38 4.33 -7.81
N GLU A 123 -4.48 5.05 -7.58
CA GLU A 123 -5.21 5.08 -6.30
C GLU A 123 -5.55 3.66 -5.84
N HIS A 124 -6.10 2.85 -6.75
CA HIS A 124 -6.47 1.46 -6.46
C HIS A 124 -5.25 0.61 -6.10
N PHE A 125 -4.16 0.73 -6.86
CA PHE A 125 -2.90 0.06 -6.57
C PHE A 125 -2.32 0.48 -5.20
N TYR A 126 -2.38 1.77 -4.87
CA TYR A 126 -1.89 2.28 -3.59
C TYR A 126 -2.71 1.71 -2.43
N ARG A 127 -4.03 1.69 -2.57
CA ARG A 127 -4.94 1.21 -1.52
C ARG A 127 -4.82 -0.29 -1.27
N LEU A 128 -4.70 -1.10 -2.32
CA LEU A 128 -4.79 -2.55 -2.21
C LEU A 128 -3.45 -3.27 -2.11
N VAL A 129 -2.35 -2.60 -2.47
CA VAL A 129 -1.00 -3.19 -2.48
C VAL A 129 -0.04 -2.42 -1.59
N LEU A 130 0.08 -1.10 -1.77
CA LEU A 130 1.09 -0.34 -1.03
C LEU A 130 0.72 -0.13 0.43
N LEU A 131 -0.53 0.28 0.69
CA LEU A 131 -0.99 0.60 2.04
C LEU A 131 -0.91 -0.62 2.97
N PRO A 132 -1.47 -1.81 2.64
CA PRO A 132 -1.32 -2.98 3.50
C PRO A 132 0.15 -3.33 3.77
N ARG A 133 0.99 -3.24 2.73
CA ARG A 133 2.42 -3.56 2.84
C ARG A 133 3.17 -2.65 3.82
N ILE A 134 2.87 -1.35 3.85
CA ILE A 134 3.52 -0.40 4.78
C ILE A 134 3.13 -0.72 6.21
N ARG A 135 1.83 -0.92 6.42
CA ARG A 135 1.28 -1.20 7.74
C ARG A 135 1.85 -2.49 8.31
N ASP A 136 1.94 -3.53 7.48
CA ASP A 136 2.54 -4.79 7.87
C ASP A 136 4.04 -4.67 8.19
N ASP A 137 4.79 -3.86 7.44
CA ASP A 137 6.21 -3.62 7.73
C ASP A 137 6.37 -2.88 9.06
N ILE A 138 5.64 -1.78 9.26
CA ILE A 138 5.70 -0.98 10.50
C ILE A 138 5.34 -1.81 11.72
N ARG A 139 4.29 -2.64 11.63
CA ARG A 139 3.89 -3.54 12.72
C ARG A 139 4.94 -4.59 13.05
N LYS A 140 5.67 -5.10 12.04
CA LYS A 140 6.67 -6.17 12.23
C LYS A 140 8.02 -5.67 12.68
N SER A 141 8.55 -4.64 12.03
CA SER A 141 9.92 -4.17 12.29
C SER A 141 10.01 -2.96 13.20
N LYS A 142 8.87 -2.36 13.60
CA LYS A 142 8.77 -1.06 14.32
C LYS A 142 9.44 0.13 13.60
N GLN A 143 10.24 -0.11 12.57
CA GLN A 143 10.92 0.86 11.71
C GLN A 143 10.61 0.53 10.24
N LEU A 144 10.41 1.55 9.41
CA LEU A 144 10.17 1.36 7.99
C LEU A 144 11.49 1.23 7.23
N ARG A 145 11.65 0.15 6.47
CA ARG A 145 12.84 -0.04 5.62
C ARG A 145 13.01 1.12 4.63
N PHE A 146 14.25 1.56 4.41
CA PHE A 146 14.55 2.72 3.56
C PHE A 146 13.94 2.64 2.15
N ALA A 147 13.99 1.47 1.50
CA ALA A 147 13.36 1.28 0.19
C ALA A 147 11.84 1.51 0.21
N LEU A 148 11.17 1.17 1.31
CA LEU A 148 9.74 1.41 1.45
C LEU A 148 9.42 2.89 1.66
N TYR A 149 10.23 3.58 2.46
CA TYR A 149 10.15 5.03 2.60
C TYR A 149 10.36 5.76 1.26
N GLN A 150 11.32 5.30 0.46
CA GLN A 150 11.59 5.87 -0.86
C GLN A 150 10.43 5.63 -1.84
N PHE A 151 9.71 4.51 -1.73
CA PHE A 151 8.54 4.31 -2.58
C PHE A 151 7.41 5.24 -2.18
N LEU A 152 7.19 5.50 -0.88
CA LEU A 152 6.18 6.45 -0.41
C LEU A 152 6.42 7.84 -1.02
N LYS A 153 7.67 8.30 -0.99
CA LYS A 153 8.08 9.54 -1.68
C LYS A 153 7.76 9.51 -3.17
N LYS A 154 7.92 8.37 -3.85
CA LYS A 154 7.58 8.22 -5.27
C LYS A 154 6.08 8.12 -5.54
N ALA A 155 5.30 7.51 -4.66
CA ALA A 155 3.84 7.47 -4.78
C ALA A 155 3.24 8.89 -4.70
N LEU A 156 3.85 9.77 -3.91
CA LEU A 156 3.40 11.14 -3.71
C LEU A 156 3.56 12.03 -4.96
N TYR A 157 4.31 11.60 -5.99
CA TYR A 157 4.34 12.27 -7.31
C TYR A 157 2.97 12.22 -8.03
N LYS A 158 2.02 11.42 -7.53
CA LYS A 158 0.59 11.52 -7.88
C LYS A 158 -0.23 11.85 -6.63
N PRO A 159 -0.31 13.12 -6.21
CA PRO A 159 -0.93 13.52 -4.95
C PRO A 159 -2.39 13.07 -4.82
N ALA A 160 -3.20 13.20 -5.87
CA ALA A 160 -4.60 12.78 -5.83
C ALA A 160 -4.77 11.27 -5.56
N ALA A 161 -3.89 10.44 -6.12
CA ALA A 161 -3.88 9.00 -5.89
C ALA A 161 -3.34 8.66 -4.50
N PHE A 162 -2.30 9.36 -4.05
CA PHE A 162 -1.74 9.20 -2.71
C PHE A 162 -2.77 9.53 -1.62
N ASN A 163 -3.45 10.66 -1.75
CA ASN A 163 -4.42 11.11 -0.75
C ASN A 163 -5.57 10.12 -0.62
N LYS A 164 -6.15 9.68 -1.74
CA LYS A 164 -7.29 8.75 -1.74
C LYS A 164 -6.91 7.29 -1.51
N GLY A 165 -5.68 6.90 -1.85
CA GLY A 165 -5.21 5.52 -1.77
C GLY A 165 -4.44 5.18 -0.51
N ILE A 166 -3.78 6.15 0.13
CA ILE A 166 -2.94 5.95 1.31
C ILE A 166 -3.43 6.81 2.46
N LEU A 167 -3.40 8.14 2.31
CA LEU A 167 -3.63 9.08 3.42
C LEU A 167 -5.02 8.95 4.04
N PHE A 168 -6.07 9.14 3.24
CA PHE A 168 -7.45 9.09 3.74
C PHE A 168 -7.85 7.69 4.23
N PRO A 169 -7.53 6.58 3.53
CA PRO A 169 -7.82 5.25 4.07
C PRO A 169 -7.08 4.96 5.37
N LEU A 170 -5.86 5.49 5.55
CA LEU A 170 -5.13 5.35 6.81
C LEU A 170 -5.87 6.08 7.95
N CYS A 171 -6.21 7.36 7.77
CA CYS A 171 -6.95 8.15 8.77
C CYS A 171 -8.35 7.59 9.07
N LYS A 172 -9.11 7.19 8.03
CA LYS A 172 -10.46 6.64 8.18
C LYS A 172 -10.52 5.25 8.80
N SER A 173 -9.42 4.50 8.74
CA SER A 173 -9.44 3.10 9.17
C SER A 173 -9.64 2.91 10.67
N GLY A 174 -9.47 3.94 11.50
CA GLY A 174 -9.55 3.83 12.97
C GLY A 174 -8.42 3.01 13.61
N THR A 175 -7.64 2.27 12.83
CA THR A 175 -6.48 1.46 13.27
C THR A 175 -5.14 2.16 13.09
N CYS A 176 -5.10 3.41 12.60
CA CYS A 176 -3.84 4.13 12.36
C CYS A 176 -3.05 4.28 13.67
N ASN A 177 -1.84 3.72 13.72
CA ASN A 177 -0.97 3.85 14.89
C ASN A 177 -0.09 5.11 14.81
N LEU A 178 0.55 5.46 15.93
CA LEU A 178 1.39 6.64 16.00
C LEU A 178 2.53 6.58 14.97
N ARG A 179 3.26 5.47 14.90
CA ARG A 179 4.39 5.30 13.97
C ARG A 179 3.97 5.47 12.50
N GLU A 180 2.81 4.93 12.11
CA GLU A 180 2.22 5.06 10.78
C GLU A 180 1.95 6.54 10.45
N ALA A 181 1.25 7.25 11.35
CA ALA A 181 0.94 8.68 11.18
C ALA A 181 2.21 9.52 11.09
N VAL A 182 3.16 9.22 11.96
CA VAL A 182 4.44 9.91 12.10
C VAL A 182 5.17 9.65 10.73
N ILE A 183 5.47 8.41 10.35
CA ILE A 183 6.22 8.11 9.11
C ILE A 183 5.60 8.73 7.85
N VAL A 184 4.27 8.67 7.71
CA VAL A 184 3.56 9.28 6.57
C VAL A 184 3.65 10.80 6.60
N GLY A 185 3.50 11.43 7.78
CA GLY A 185 3.71 12.86 7.99
C GLY A 185 5.10 13.31 7.53
N SER A 186 6.14 12.50 7.77
CA SER A 186 7.49 12.78 7.23
C SER A 186 7.53 12.99 5.73
N VAL A 187 6.84 12.09 5.03
CA VAL A 187 6.92 12.00 3.58
C VAL A 187 6.21 13.22 3.00
N LEU A 188 5.07 13.58 3.58
CA LEU A 188 4.33 14.80 3.25
C LEU A 188 5.18 16.05 3.47
N GLN A 189 5.91 16.15 4.58
CA GLN A 189 6.76 17.30 4.87
C GLN A 189 7.95 17.42 3.89
N LYS A 190 8.51 16.30 3.44
CA LYS A 190 9.73 16.29 2.60
C LYS A 190 9.50 16.37 1.10
N VAL A 191 8.26 16.27 0.63
CA VAL A 191 7.94 16.27 -0.80
C VAL A 191 7.04 17.47 -1.10
N SER A 192 7.40 18.24 -2.13
CA SER A 192 6.57 19.37 -2.57
C SER A 192 5.29 18.85 -3.22
N ILE A 193 4.14 19.24 -2.67
CA ILE A 193 2.80 18.89 -3.14
C ILE A 193 2.14 20.15 -3.70
N PRO A 194 1.53 20.11 -4.91
CA PRO A 194 0.79 21.24 -5.47
C PRO A 194 -0.34 21.73 -4.54
N MET A 195 -0.46 23.05 -4.38
CA MET A 195 -1.37 23.69 -3.42
C MET A 195 -2.82 23.19 -3.50
N LEU A 196 -3.36 22.99 -4.70
CA LEU A 196 -4.74 22.51 -4.87
C LEU A 196 -4.97 21.11 -4.28
N HIS A 197 -3.97 20.24 -4.35
CA HIS A 197 -4.06 18.90 -3.76
C HIS A 197 -3.87 18.95 -2.25
N SER A 198 -3.01 19.85 -1.75
CA SER A 198 -2.78 20.05 -0.32
C SER A 198 -4.01 20.64 0.36
N SER A 199 -4.61 21.70 -0.17
CA SER A 199 -5.81 22.33 0.40
C SER A 199 -6.99 21.36 0.43
N GLY A 200 -7.22 20.62 -0.66
CA GLY A 200 -8.27 19.60 -0.71
C GLY A 200 -8.02 18.43 0.25
N ALA A 201 -6.75 18.10 0.52
CA ALA A 201 -6.41 17.09 1.53
C ALA A 201 -6.71 17.57 2.94
N LEU A 202 -6.27 18.79 3.28
CA LEU A 202 -6.49 19.40 4.58
C LEU A 202 -7.97 19.53 4.90
N MET A 203 -8.76 20.09 3.98
CA MET A 203 -10.21 20.21 4.16
C MET A 203 -10.84 18.85 4.44
N LYS A 204 -10.40 17.82 3.70
CA LYS A 204 -10.94 16.47 3.91
C LYS A 204 -10.51 15.85 5.22
N LEU A 205 -9.31 16.13 5.72
CA LEU A 205 -8.83 15.66 7.01
C LEU A 205 -9.56 16.32 8.18
N VAL A 206 -9.86 17.63 8.07
CA VAL A 206 -10.63 18.37 9.08
C VAL A 206 -12.07 17.85 9.18
N GLU A 207 -12.68 17.45 8.06
CA GLU A 207 -14.02 16.84 8.04
C GLU A 207 -14.08 15.42 8.63
N MET A 208 -12.94 14.73 8.80
CA MET A 208 -12.94 13.37 9.32
C MET A 208 -13.13 13.34 10.84
N GLU A 209 -13.76 12.27 11.33
CA GLU A 209 -13.92 12.05 12.76
C GLU A 209 -12.58 12.13 13.48
N TYR A 210 -12.57 12.93 14.55
CA TYR A 210 -11.42 13.13 15.40
C TYR A 210 -11.16 11.85 16.21
N CYS A 211 -10.29 10.99 15.68
CA CYS A 211 -9.95 9.74 16.32
C CYS A 211 -8.74 9.95 17.24
N GLY A 212 -8.97 10.54 18.41
CA GLY A 212 -7.95 10.79 19.43
C GLY A 212 -6.96 11.91 19.10
N THR A 213 -6.31 12.44 20.15
CA THR A 213 -5.66 13.76 20.18
C THR A 213 -4.47 13.95 19.22
N THR A 214 -4.00 12.87 18.59
CA THR A 214 -2.72 12.81 17.85
C THR A 214 -2.81 12.33 16.40
N ARG A 215 -3.88 11.64 15.96
CA ARG A 215 -3.83 10.91 14.66
C ARG A 215 -3.91 11.83 13.43
N ASN A 216 -4.92 12.67 13.40
CA ASN A 216 -5.07 13.66 12.32
C ASN A 216 -4.21 14.89 12.59
N SER A 217 -3.95 15.25 13.85
CA SER A 217 -3.17 16.43 14.23
C SER A 217 -1.68 16.33 13.94
N ILE A 218 -1.09 15.12 13.86
CA ILE A 218 0.29 14.95 13.40
C ILE A 218 0.42 15.15 11.88
N ILE A 219 -0.66 14.89 11.15
CA ILE A 219 -0.70 14.96 9.69
C ILE A 219 -1.16 16.34 9.20
N LEU A 220 -2.07 16.99 9.94
CA LEU A 220 -2.49 18.39 9.75
C LEU A 220 -1.35 19.34 10.07
#